data_AF-A0A9X2BN09-F1
#
_entry.id   AF-A0A9X2BN09-F1
#
_cell.length_a   1.000
_cell.length_b   1.000
_cell.length_c   1.000
_cell.angle_alpha   90.00
_cell.angle_beta   90.00
_cell.angle_gamma   90.00
#
_symmetry.space_group_name_H-M   'P 1'
#
loop_
_entity.id
_entity.type
_entity.pdbx_description
1 polymer ?
#
loop_
_entity_poly.entity_id
_entity_poly.type
_entity_poly.pdbx_seq_one_letter_code
_entity_poly.pdbx_strand_id
1 'polypeptide(L)'
;MFHFIRFVFFVFLPVSFAVADSEVFSAPTKEASELVELFEFNSPELQNVAVNLAKSLRCPQCQNQNLVESNSPIAKDLRYIVFTKINQGQSEQQVIDFMTQRYGDFVLYNPPKSLKNIILWGAPIGLLMIFCVYSYRSVKRNEGQMRDE
;
A
#
# COMPACT_ATOMS: atom_id res chain seq x y z
N MET A 1 -20.14 41.25 11.70
CA MET A 1 -18.73 41.19 11.26
C MET A 1 -17.77 40.57 12.29
N PHE A 2 -18.08 40.55 13.60
CA PHE A 2 -17.18 40.01 14.65
C PHE A 2 -17.30 38.49 14.95
N HIS A 3 -18.32 37.79 14.42
CA HIS A 3 -18.50 36.34 14.65
C HIS A 3 -17.75 35.45 13.66
N PHE A 4 -17.38 35.97 12.49
CA PHE A 4 -16.73 35.21 11.42
C PHE A 4 -15.24 34.95 11.70
N ILE A 5 -14.60 35.81 12.51
CA ILE A 5 -13.17 35.74 12.85
C ILE A 5 -12.90 34.74 14.00
N ARG A 6 -13.88 34.48 14.88
CA ARG A 6 -13.74 33.50 15.99
C ARG A 6 -13.81 32.04 15.53
N PHE A 7 -14.37 31.77 14.35
CA PHE A 7 -14.54 30.39 13.85
C PHE A 7 -13.28 29.83 13.16
N VAL A 8 -12.42 30.70 12.61
CA VAL A 8 -11.18 30.31 11.94
C VAL A 8 -10.04 30.02 12.93
N PHE A 9 -10.06 30.65 14.11
CA PHE A 9 -9.00 30.51 15.12
C PHE A 9 -9.04 29.20 15.93
N PHE A 10 -10.13 28.43 15.86
CA PHE A 10 -10.28 27.19 16.65
C PHE A 10 -9.67 25.94 15.97
N VAL A 11 -9.26 26.06 14.70
CA VAL A 11 -8.66 24.95 13.92
C VAL A 11 -7.13 24.84 14.12
N PHE A 12 -6.51 25.86 14.72
CA PHE A 12 -5.05 25.96 14.88
C PHE A 12 -4.61 26.20 16.34
N LEU A 13 -5.29 25.60 17.32
CA LEU A 13 -4.70 25.45 18.65
C LEU A 13 -3.87 24.15 18.66
N PRO A 14 -2.53 24.24 18.77
CA PRO A 14 -1.68 23.06 18.75
C PRO A 14 -1.97 22.24 20.00
N VAL A 15 -2.26 20.96 19.77
CA VAL A 15 -2.06 19.90 20.75
C VAL A 15 -0.57 19.86 21.06
N SER A 16 -0.14 20.68 22.02
CA SER A 16 1.10 20.50 22.75
C SER A 16 0.90 19.34 23.72
N PHE A 17 0.78 18.12 23.19
CA PHE A 17 1.04 16.92 23.96
C PHE A 17 2.55 16.72 23.94
N ALA A 18 3.18 17.07 25.07
CA ALA A 18 4.52 16.63 25.41
C ALA A 18 4.57 15.09 25.35
N VAL A 19 5.36 14.54 24.44
CA VAL A 19 5.83 13.15 24.51
C VAL A 19 7.30 13.22 24.91
N ALA A 20 7.52 13.10 26.22
CA ALA A 20 8.75 12.57 26.78
C ALA A 20 8.47 11.09 27.06
N ASP A 21 9.02 10.20 26.22
CA ASP A 21 9.39 8.82 26.58
C ASP A 21 10.34 8.31 25.49
N SER A 22 11.59 8.75 25.60
CA SER A 22 12.74 7.95 25.21
C SER A 22 12.72 6.69 26.07
N GLU A 23 12.48 5.50 25.50
CA GLU A 23 12.92 4.17 25.99
C GLU A 23 12.13 2.99 25.33
N VAL A 24 11.85 2.98 24.01
CA VAL A 24 11.51 1.70 23.33
C VAL A 24 12.01 1.68 21.88
N PHE A 25 13.32 1.80 21.67
CA PHE A 25 13.94 1.31 20.43
C PHE A 25 14.75 0.07 20.78
N SER A 26 14.05 -1.06 20.97
CA SER A 26 14.70 -2.37 21.03
C SER A 26 15.45 -2.60 19.73
N ALA A 27 16.76 -2.80 19.84
CA ALA A 27 17.60 -3.23 18.73
C ALA A 27 17.07 -4.57 18.17
N PRO A 28 16.97 -4.74 16.85
CA PRO A 28 16.63 -6.03 16.27
C PRO A 28 17.75 -7.04 16.56
N THR A 29 17.41 -8.13 17.26
CA THR A 29 18.32 -9.24 17.53
C THR A 29 18.71 -9.93 16.22
N LYS A 30 20.00 -10.30 16.16
CA LYS A 30 20.74 -10.82 14.99
C LYS A 30 20.29 -12.22 14.52
N GLU A 31 19.27 -12.81 15.13
CA GLU A 31 18.77 -14.17 14.85
C GLU A 31 17.94 -14.27 13.55
N ALA A 32 17.63 -13.16 12.89
CA ALA A 32 16.75 -13.20 11.72
C ALA A 32 17.46 -13.50 10.39
N SER A 33 18.79 -13.29 10.31
CA SER A 33 19.56 -13.44 9.07
C SER A 33 19.90 -14.88 8.71
N GLU A 34 19.88 -15.81 9.66
CA GLU A 34 20.40 -17.17 9.49
C GLU A 34 19.48 -18.06 8.64
N LEU A 35 18.16 -17.82 8.65
CA LEU A 35 17.19 -18.73 8.03
C LEU A 35 17.12 -18.68 6.48
N VAL A 36 17.69 -17.65 5.84
CA VAL A 36 17.82 -17.62 4.36
C VAL A 36 19.03 -18.42 3.90
N GLU A 37 20.08 -18.53 4.73
CA GLU A 37 21.30 -19.27 4.41
C GLU A 37 21.13 -20.79 4.59
N LEU A 38 20.06 -21.25 5.27
CA LEU A 38 19.85 -22.67 5.60
C LEU A 38 19.03 -23.46 4.57
N PHE A 39 18.45 -22.83 3.54
CA PHE A 39 17.67 -23.56 2.53
C PHE A 39 18.60 -24.14 1.45
N GLU A 40 18.64 -25.46 1.36
CA GLU A 40 19.45 -26.18 0.37
C GLU A 40 18.71 -26.27 -0.98
N PHE A 41 19.26 -25.63 -2.02
CA PHE A 41 18.73 -25.68 -3.37
C PHE A 41 19.44 -26.78 -4.20
N ASN A 42 18.70 -27.39 -5.13
CA ASN A 42 19.24 -28.39 -6.04
C ASN A 42 20.25 -27.81 -7.04
N SER A 43 20.20 -26.49 -7.31
CA SER A 43 21.12 -25.79 -8.20
C SER A 43 21.27 -24.31 -7.84
N PRO A 44 22.41 -23.66 -8.15
CA PRO A 44 22.62 -22.23 -7.89
C PRO A 44 21.73 -21.34 -8.77
N GLU A 45 21.30 -21.82 -9.95
CA GLU A 45 20.36 -21.11 -10.81
C GLU A 45 18.98 -21.03 -10.16
N LEU A 46 18.49 -22.14 -9.58
CA LEU A 46 17.21 -22.18 -8.87
C LEU A 46 17.20 -21.25 -7.65
N GLN A 47 18.31 -21.19 -6.91
CA GLN A 47 18.47 -20.25 -5.81
C GLN A 47 18.30 -18.81 -6.27
N ASN A 48 18.97 -18.41 -7.35
CA ASN A 48 18.86 -17.05 -7.89
C ASN A 48 17.43 -16.72 -8.33
N VAL A 49 16.77 -17.64 -9.02
CA VAL A 49 15.35 -17.51 -9.41
C VAL A 49 14.46 -17.33 -8.18
N ALA A 50 14.61 -18.19 -7.19
CA ALA A 50 13.81 -18.17 -5.97
C ALA A 50 14.00 -16.85 -5.16
N VAL A 51 15.24 -16.38 -5.04
CA VAL A 51 15.56 -15.12 -4.36
C VAL A 51 15.01 -13.91 -5.12
N ASN A 52 15.14 -13.89 -6.45
CA ASN A 52 14.59 -12.81 -7.28
C ASN A 52 13.07 -12.77 -7.20
N LEU A 53 12.42 -13.93 -7.26
CA LEU A 53 10.98 -14.03 -7.07
C LEU A 53 10.56 -13.51 -5.69
N ALA A 54 11.25 -13.93 -4.61
CA ALA A 54 10.96 -13.45 -3.26
C ALA A 54 11.15 -11.92 -3.09
N LYS A 55 12.08 -11.28 -3.81
CA LYS A 55 12.22 -9.81 -3.82
C LYS A 55 11.03 -9.10 -4.48
N SER A 56 10.42 -9.74 -5.47
CA SER A 56 9.23 -9.20 -6.17
C SER A 56 7.93 -9.32 -5.36
N LEU A 57 7.95 -10.14 -4.30
CA LEU A 57 6.82 -10.38 -3.41
C LEU A 57 6.93 -9.51 -2.15
N ARG A 58 5.80 -8.94 -1.72
CA ARG A 58 5.66 -8.16 -0.48
C ARG A 58 5.12 -9.03 0.65
N CYS A 59 5.54 -8.73 1.87
CA CYS A 59 4.93 -9.31 3.06
C CYS A 59 3.62 -8.57 3.40
N PRO A 60 2.44 -9.22 3.36
CA PRO A 60 1.15 -8.56 3.59
C PRO A 60 0.95 -8.07 5.04
N GLN A 61 1.74 -8.60 5.98
CA GLN A 61 1.67 -8.28 7.40
C GLN A 61 2.83 -7.38 7.87
N CYS A 62 3.71 -6.96 6.96
CA CYS A 62 4.90 -6.18 7.29
C CYS A 62 4.78 -4.75 6.76
N GLN A 63 5.56 -3.82 7.31
CA GLN A 63 5.56 -2.42 6.86
C GLN A 63 6.18 -2.28 5.46
N ASN A 64 5.39 -2.43 4.39
CA ASN A 64 5.77 -2.15 2.98
C ASN A 64 7.14 -2.72 2.54
N GLN A 65 7.54 -3.86 3.09
CA GLN A 65 8.82 -4.52 2.82
C GLN A 65 8.63 -5.77 1.95
N ASN A 66 9.66 -6.14 1.20
CA ASN A 66 9.68 -7.40 0.46
C ASN A 66 9.96 -8.61 1.38
N LEU A 67 9.72 -9.82 0.87
CA LEU A 67 9.89 -11.04 1.66
C LEU A 67 11.35 -11.29 2.08
N VAL A 68 12.33 -10.79 1.33
CA VAL A 68 13.77 -11.02 1.58
C VAL A 68 14.30 -10.07 2.65
N GLU A 69 13.89 -8.81 2.62
CA GLU A 69 14.31 -7.75 3.55
C GLU A 69 13.56 -7.83 4.89
N SER A 70 12.33 -8.32 4.89
CA SER A 70 11.54 -8.37 6.11
C SER A 70 11.94 -9.53 7.02
N ASN A 71 12.22 -9.21 8.28
CA ASN A 71 12.60 -10.18 9.31
C ASN A 71 11.42 -10.75 10.11
N SER A 72 10.18 -10.47 9.67
CA SER A 72 8.98 -10.99 10.34
C SER A 72 8.88 -12.52 10.25
N PRO A 73 8.37 -13.22 11.28
CA PRO A 73 8.13 -14.67 11.24
C PRO A 73 7.31 -15.10 10.01
N ILE A 74 6.31 -14.31 9.60
CA ILE A 74 5.49 -14.59 8.41
C ILE A 74 6.28 -14.47 7.10
N ALA A 75 7.23 -13.53 7.03
CA ALA A 75 8.07 -13.38 5.84
C ALA A 75 9.05 -14.55 5.70
N LYS A 76 9.50 -15.13 6.81
CA LYS A 76 10.30 -16.37 6.81
C LYS A 76 9.50 -17.56 6.29
N ASP A 77 8.28 -17.74 6.78
CA ASP A 77 7.38 -18.81 6.34
C ASP A 77 7.05 -18.71 4.84
N LEU A 78 6.69 -17.51 4.36
CA LEU A 78 6.42 -17.27 2.95
C LEU A 78 7.65 -17.52 2.05
N ARG A 79 8.85 -17.11 2.48
CA ARG A 79 10.10 -17.42 1.77
C ARG A 79 10.31 -18.92 1.65
N TYR A 80 10.14 -19.66 2.74
CA TYR A 80 10.28 -21.10 2.76
C TYR A 80 9.35 -21.77 1.74
N ILE A 81 8.09 -21.32 1.66
CA ILE A 81 7.13 -21.84 0.67
C ILE A 81 7.56 -21.51 -0.77
N VAL A 82 8.01 -20.28 -1.05
CA VAL A 82 8.53 -19.89 -2.38
C VAL A 82 9.71 -20.76 -2.77
N PHE A 83 10.70 -20.90 -1.88
CA PHE A 83 11.93 -21.64 -2.13
C PHE A 83 11.65 -23.12 -2.36
N THR A 84 10.78 -23.71 -1.53
CA THR A 84 10.34 -25.11 -1.68
C THR A 84 9.70 -25.35 -3.04
N LYS A 85 8.83 -24.45 -3.50
CA LYS A 85 8.12 -24.62 -4.78
C LYS A 85 9.02 -24.46 -6.00
N ILE A 86 9.93 -23.49 -5.99
CA ILE A 86 10.92 -23.32 -7.06
C ILE A 86 11.87 -24.53 -7.07
N ASN A 87 12.27 -25.03 -5.90
CA ASN A 87 13.13 -26.22 -5.83
C ASN A 87 12.40 -27.50 -6.28
N GLN A 88 11.07 -27.55 -6.19
CA GLN A 88 10.21 -28.59 -6.77
C GLN A 88 10.05 -28.49 -8.29
N GLY A 89 10.64 -27.47 -8.94
CA GLY A 89 10.55 -27.25 -10.39
C GLY A 89 9.28 -26.53 -10.85
N GLN A 90 8.54 -25.87 -9.94
CA GLN A 90 7.43 -25.01 -10.33
C GLN A 90 7.95 -23.74 -11.01
N SER A 91 7.19 -23.23 -11.99
CA SER A 91 7.54 -21.96 -12.65
C SER A 91 7.20 -20.77 -11.74
N GLU A 92 7.86 -19.63 -11.95
CA GLU A 92 7.61 -18.40 -11.18
C GLU A 92 6.13 -18.01 -11.19
N GLN A 93 5.47 -18.11 -12.34
CA GLN A 93 4.05 -17.77 -12.48
C GLN A 93 3.16 -18.71 -11.65
N GLN A 94 3.46 -20.02 -11.62
CA GLN A 94 2.70 -20.96 -10.79
C GLN A 94 2.86 -20.67 -9.30
N VAL A 95 4.06 -20.26 -8.88
CA VAL A 95 4.31 -19.87 -7.49
C VAL A 95 3.57 -18.58 -7.15
N ILE A 96 3.57 -17.60 -8.05
CA ILE A 96 2.79 -16.35 -7.92
C ILE A 96 1.31 -16.66 -7.79
N ASP A 97 0.76 -17.46 -8.70
CA ASP A 97 -0.67 -17.79 -8.71
C ASP A 97 -1.06 -18.50 -7.40
N PHE A 98 -0.22 -19.40 -6.89
CA PHE A 98 -0.41 -20.04 -5.59
C PHE A 98 -0.41 -19.02 -4.43
N MET A 99 0.55 -18.08 -4.44
CA MET A 99 0.66 -17.05 -3.41
C MET A 99 -0.56 -16.13 -3.43
N THR A 100 -0.97 -15.67 -4.60
CA THR A 100 -2.13 -14.79 -4.78
C THR A 100 -3.44 -15.49 -4.42
N GLN A 101 -3.60 -16.78 -4.75
CA GLN A 101 -4.81 -17.53 -4.42
C GLN A 101 -5.03 -17.66 -2.91
N ARG A 102 -3.95 -17.76 -2.11
CA ARG A 102 -4.04 -18.01 -0.67
C ARG A 102 -3.85 -16.78 0.20
N TYR A 103 -3.05 -15.81 -0.25
CA TYR A 103 -2.66 -14.62 0.51
C TYR A 103 -3.15 -13.30 -0.14
N GLY A 104 -3.74 -13.38 -1.34
CA GLY A 104 -4.36 -12.25 -2.05
C GLY A 104 -3.41 -11.49 -2.99
N ASP A 105 -3.98 -10.56 -3.75
CA ASP A 105 -3.27 -9.76 -4.77
C ASP A 105 -2.19 -8.84 -4.17
N PHE A 106 -2.28 -8.54 -2.87
CA PHE A 106 -1.37 -7.64 -2.15
C PHE A 106 0.04 -8.21 -1.96
N VAL A 107 0.23 -9.52 -2.19
CA VAL A 107 1.55 -10.16 -2.13
C VAL A 107 2.40 -9.76 -3.35
N LEU A 108 1.79 -9.42 -4.48
CA LEU A 108 2.53 -8.90 -5.63
C LEU A 108 2.87 -7.43 -5.44
N TYR A 109 4.10 -7.03 -5.78
CA TYR A 109 4.49 -5.62 -5.77
C TYR A 109 3.66 -4.77 -6.76
N ASN A 110 3.21 -5.39 -7.86
CA ASN A 110 2.48 -4.71 -8.93
C ASN A 110 1.25 -5.56 -9.34
N PRO A 111 0.15 -5.53 -8.56
CA PRO A 111 -1.05 -6.24 -8.93
C PRO A 111 -1.64 -5.66 -10.23
N PRO A 112 -2.26 -6.50 -11.09
CA PRO A 112 -2.90 -6.02 -12.31
C PRO A 112 -3.93 -4.94 -11.99
N LYS A 113 -3.94 -3.85 -12.76
CA LYS A 113 -4.75 -2.65 -12.50
C LYS A 113 -6.23 -3.04 -12.40
N SER A 114 -6.79 -2.98 -11.19
CA SER A 114 -8.20 -3.27 -10.96
C SER A 114 -9.08 -2.09 -11.39
N LEU A 115 -10.23 -2.38 -12.03
CA LEU A 115 -11.23 -1.37 -12.41
C LEU A 115 -11.71 -0.54 -11.21
N LYS A 116 -11.70 -1.14 -10.01
CA LYS A 116 -12.02 -0.46 -8.75
C LYS A 116 -11.13 0.76 -8.48
N ASN A 117 -9.83 0.67 -8.74
CA ASN A 117 -8.94 1.81 -8.58
C ASN A 117 -9.38 2.96 -9.50
N ILE A 118 -9.64 2.68 -10.78
CA ILE A 118 -9.99 3.73 -11.75
C ILE A 118 -11.24 4.50 -11.32
N ILE A 119 -12.26 3.81 -10.81
CA ILE A 119 -13.49 4.45 -10.32
C ILE A 119 -13.20 5.32 -9.09
N LEU A 120 -12.39 4.82 -8.14
CA LEU A 120 -12.04 5.54 -6.92
C LEU A 120 -11.27 6.84 -7.22
N TRP A 121 -10.32 6.79 -8.16
CA TRP A 121 -9.56 7.95 -8.60
C TRP A 121 -10.34 8.89 -9.54
N GLY A 122 -11.38 8.37 -10.23
CA GLY A 122 -12.28 9.17 -11.07
C GLY A 122 -13.33 9.97 -10.29
N ALA A 123 -13.71 9.51 -9.09
CA ALA A 123 -14.68 10.16 -8.22
C ALA A 123 -14.38 11.65 -7.92
N PRO A 124 -13.16 12.07 -7.51
CA PRO A 124 -12.87 13.48 -7.23
C PRO A 124 -13.00 14.38 -8.47
N ILE A 125 -12.57 13.90 -9.64
CA ILE A 125 -12.68 14.63 -10.91
C ILE A 125 -14.15 14.76 -11.31
N GLY A 126 -14.93 13.69 -11.17
CA GLY A 126 -16.36 13.68 -11.46
C GLY A 126 -17.15 14.66 -10.59
N LEU A 127 -16.86 14.70 -9.28
CA LEU A 127 -17.52 15.62 -8.35
C LEU A 127 -17.20 17.09 -8.68
N LEU A 128 -15.94 17.39 -9.01
CA LEU A 128 -15.51 18.73 -9.42
C LEU A 128 -16.22 19.17 -10.71
N MET A 129 -16.30 18.29 -11.71
CA MET A 129 -17.02 18.54 -12.96
C MET A 129 -18.51 18.86 -12.72
N ILE A 130 -19.19 18.07 -11.88
CA ILE A 130 -20.60 18.29 -11.53
C ILE A 130 -20.77 19.65 -10.84
N PHE A 131 -19.89 19.99 -9.90
CA PHE A 131 -19.92 21.27 -9.19
C PHE A 131 -19.71 22.47 -10.13
N CYS A 132 -18.74 22.39 -11.04
CA CYS A 132 -18.48 23.44 -12.03
C CYS A 132 -19.69 23.63 -12.97
N VAL A 133 -20.28 22.54 -13.47
CA VAL A 133 -21.46 22.60 -14.34
C VAL A 133 -22.66 23.19 -13.61
N TYR A 134 -22.91 22.77 -12.37
CA TYR A 134 -24.00 23.29 -11.54
C TYR A 134 -23.83 24.80 -11.28
N SER A 135 -22.62 25.23 -10.93
CA SER A 135 -22.31 26.64 -10.64
C SER A 135 -22.49 27.51 -11.89
N TYR A 136 -21.97 27.06 -13.03
CA TYR A 136 -22.12 27.77 -14.31
C TYR A 136 -23.60 27.92 -14.71
N ARG A 137 -24.39 26.84 -14.59
CA ARG A 137 -25.84 26.88 -14.89
C ARG A 137 -26.61 27.79 -13.94
N SER A 138 -26.24 27.83 -12.65
CA SER A 138 -26.89 28.67 -11.65
C SER A 138 -26.65 30.16 -11.91
N VAL A 139 -25.43 30.55 -12.28
CA VAL A 139 -25.11 31.94 -12.62
C VAL A 139 -25.88 32.40 -13.86
N LYS A 140 -25.86 31.62 -14.95
CA LYS A 140 -26.59 31.97 -16.19
C LYS A 140 -28.10 32.08 -15.98
N ARG A 141 -28.66 31.30 -15.05
CA ARG A 141 -30.09 31.35 -14.71
C ARG A 141 -30.43 32.62 -13.91
N ASN A 142 -29.53 33.12 -13.06
CA ASN A 142 -29.74 34.36 -12.30
C ASN A 142 -29.61 35.63 -13.17
N GLU A 143 -28.77 35.63 -14.21
CA GLU A 143 -28.67 36.76 -15.15
C GLU A 143 -29.97 37.01 -15.95
N GLY A 144 -30.82 35.98 -16.10
CA GLY A 144 -32.16 36.15 -16.67
C GLY A 144 -33.08 36.96 -15.77
N GLN A 145 -33.03 36.70 -14.46
CA GLN A 145 -33.96 37.28 -13.48
C GLN A 145 -33.67 38.74 -13.10
N MET A 146 -32.45 39.24 -13.34
CA MET A 146 -32.04 40.62 -13.06
C MET A 146 -32.35 41.62 -14.20
N ARG A 147 -32.84 41.17 -15.36
CA ARG A 147 -33.26 42.05 -16.48
C ARG A 147 -34.74 42.40 -16.48
N ASP A 148 -35.50 41.76 -15.59
CA ASP A 148 -36.96 41.84 -15.56
C ASP A 148 -37.47 42.72 -14.39
N GLU A 149 -36.56 43.38 -13.64
CA GLU A 149 -36.85 44.38 -12.59
C GLU A 149 -36.51 45.81 -13.07
#